data_AF-A0A6N9PRC4-F1
#
_entry.id   AF-A0A6N9PRC4-F1
#
_cell.length_a   1.000
_cell.length_b   1.000
_cell.length_c   1.000
_cell.angle_alpha   90.00
_cell.angle_beta   90.00
_cell.angle_gamma   90.00
#
_symmetry.space_group_name_H-M   'P 1'
#
loop_
_entity.id
_entity.type
_entity.pdbx_description
1 polymer ?
#
loop_
_entity_poly.entity_id
_entity_poly.type
_entity_poly.pdbx_seq_one_letter_code
_entity_poly.pdbx_strand_id
1 'polypeptide(L)' 'MKYDTWTPVPMFCANCGHLNYGYRNENGIIKYECKNCKAVSVRKQKGRRHDTIDLYAPAGQVRYE' A
#
# COMPACT_ATOMS: atom_id res chain seq x y z
N MET A 1 -0.47 -27.17 7.60
CA MET A 1 0.56 -26.16 7.30
C MET A 1 -0.16 -24.98 6.66
N LYS A 2 -0.32 -23.86 7.36
CA LYS A 2 -0.77 -22.61 6.72
C LYS A 2 0.47 -22.01 6.05
N TYR A 3 0.50 -22.04 4.72
CA TYR A 3 1.46 -21.23 3.99
C TYR A 3 1.10 -19.77 4.26
N ASP A 4 2.04 -18.95 4.72
CA ASP A 4 1.89 -17.49 4.78
C ASP A 4 1.76 -16.95 3.36
N THR A 5 0.58 -17.13 2.76
CA THR A 5 0.28 -16.77 1.38
C THR A 5 0.04 -15.28 1.30
N TRP A 6 1.14 -14.53 1.20
CA TRP A 6 1.12 -13.16 0.71
C TRP A 6 0.37 -13.13 -0.62
N THR A 7 -0.88 -12.67 -0.57
CA THR A 7 -1.75 -12.65 -1.74
C THR A 7 -1.52 -11.33 -2.47
N PRO A 8 -1.09 -11.36 -3.75
CA PRO A 8 -0.92 -10.13 -4.52
C PRO A 8 -2.30 -9.52 -4.82
N VAL A 9 -2.46 -8.24 -4.51
CA VAL A 9 -3.68 -7.48 -4.76
C VAL A 9 -3.35 -6.31 -5.69
N PRO A 10 -4.04 -6.18 -6.84
CA PRO A 10 -3.86 -5.02 -7.70
C PRO A 10 -4.35 -3.76 -6.99
N MET A 11 -3.53 -2.71 -7.03
CA MET A 11 -3.75 -1.45 -6.32
C MET A 11 -3.33 -0.28 -7.21
N PHE A 12 -4.22 0.67 -7.41
CA PHE A 12 -3.84 1.95 -8.00
C PHE A 12 -3.13 2.82 -6.97
N CYS A 13 -2.04 3.46 -7.40
CA CYS A 13 -1.32 4.40 -6.56
C CYS A 13 -2.21 5.62 -6.25
N ALA A 14 -2.43 5.91 -4.97
CA ALA A 14 -3.18 7.09 -4.54
C ALA A 14 -2.47 8.42 -4.88
N ASN A 15 -1.16 8.37 -5.16
CA ASN A 15 -0.38 9.55 -5.55
C ASN A 15 -0.41 9.82 -7.06
N CYS A 16 -0.09 8.81 -7.89
CA CYS A 16 0.10 9.00 -9.33
C CYS A 16 -0.78 8.14 -10.24
N GLY A 17 -1.69 7.32 -9.68
CA GLY A 17 -2.61 6.48 -10.46
C GLY A 17 -1.99 5.23 -11.12
N HIS A 18 -0.68 4.99 -11.00
CA HIS A 18 -0.06 3.80 -11.60
C HIS A 18 -0.56 2.50 -10.95
N LEU A 19 -0.81 1.47 -11.77
CA LEU A 19 -1.19 0.13 -11.29
C LEU A 19 0.02 -0.57 -10.66
N ASN A 20 -0.12 -0.95 -9.39
CA ASN A 20 0.88 -1.68 -8.62
C ASN A 20 0.27 -2.95 -8.04
N TYR A 21 1.13 -3.84 -7.53
CA TYR A 21 0.70 -5.04 -6.81
C TYR A 21 1.21 -4.94 -5.37
N GLY A 22 0.27 -4.93 -4.42
CA GLY A 22 0.58 -4.98 -3.00
C GLY A 22 0.38 -6.36 -2.43
N TYR A 23 1.05 -6.63 -1.31
CA TYR A 23 0.99 -7.92 -0.65
C TYR A 23 0.16 -7.78 0.61
N ARG A 24 -0.90 -8.59 0.69
CA ARG A 24 -1.77 -8.67 1.86
C ARG A 24 -1.17 -9.64 2.89
N ASN A 25 -1.06 -9.20 4.14
CA ASN A 25 -0.69 -10.07 5.27
C ASN A 25 -1.94 -10.68 5.95
N GLU A 26 -1.72 -11.57 6.92
CA GLU A 26 -2.80 -12.21 7.69
C GLU A 26 -3.70 -11.21 8.44
N ASN A 27 -3.16 -10.06 8.82
CA ASN A 27 -3.89 -8.97 9.48
C ASN A 27 -4.70 -8.10 8.51
N GLY A 28 -4.78 -8.46 7.22
CA GLY A 28 -5.52 -7.71 6.20
C GLY A 28 -4.86 -6.40 5.78
N ILE A 29 -3.60 -6.17 6.16
CA ILE A 29 -2.82 -5.00 5.78
C ILE A 29 -2.19 -5.26 4.42
N ILE A 30 -2.32 -4.29 3.52
CA ILE A 30 -1.69 -4.32 2.19
C ILE A 30 -0.60 -3.27 2.14
N LYS A 31 0.63 -3.67 1.81
CA LYS A 31 1.74 -2.74 1.58
C LYS A 31 2.25 -2.85 0.16
N TYR A 32 2.56 -1.71 -0.46
CA TYR A 32 3.28 -1.65 -1.73
C TYR A 32 4.10 -0.36 -1.87
N GLU A 33 5.14 -0.43 -2.69
CA GLU A 33 5.88 0.73 -3.19
C GLU A 33 5.45 0.97 -4.65
N CYS A 34 5.17 2.22 -4.99
CA CYS A 34 4.83 2.58 -6.37
C CYS A 34 6.06 2.47 -7.28
N LYS A 35 5.99 1.67 -8.35
CA LYS A 35 7.09 1.57 -9.32
C LYS A 35 7.40 2.88 -10.05
N ASN A 36 6.41 3.76 -10.18
CA ASN A 36 6.53 5.04 -10.89
C ASN A 36 6.99 6.18 -9.96
N CYS A 37 6.16 6.58 -9.00
CA CYS A 37 6.46 7.74 -8.14
C CYS A 37 7.21 7.40 -6.85
N LYS A 38 7.51 6.12 -6.59
CA LYS A 38 8.25 5.64 -5.40
C LYS A 38 7.59 5.91 -4.05
N ALA A 39 6.36 6.44 -4.04
CA ALA A 39 5.58 6.58 -2.82
C ALA A 39 5.26 5.20 -2.23
N VAL A 40 5.32 5.10 -0.90
CA VAL A 40 4.99 3.88 -0.17
C VAL A 40 3.57 4.00 0.37
N SER A 41 2.74 3.01 0.10
CA SER A 41 1.35 2.97 0.55
C SER A 41 1.12 1.80 1.49
N VAL A 42 0.44 2.04 2.61
CA VAL A 42 -0.01 1.02 3.56
C VAL A 42 -1.52 1.15 3.73
N ARG A 43 -2.28 0.16 3.25
CA ARG A 43 -3.75 0.10 3.38
C ARG A 43 -4.14 -0.82 4.51
N LYS A 44 -5.00 -0.36 5.41
CA LYS A 44 -5.57 -1.11 6.53
C LYS A 44 -7.09 -1.05 6.47
N GLN A 45 -7.75 -2.21 6.53
CA GLN A 45 -9.20 -2.26 6.59
C GLN A 45 -9.68 -1.92 8.00
N LYS A 46 -10.48 -0.85 8.14
CA LYS A 46 -11.12 -0.46 9.41
C LYS A 46 -12.54 -1.02 9.54
N GLY A 47 -13.21 -1.28 8.42
CA GLY A 47 -14.56 -1.84 8.40
C GLY A 47 -14.96 -2.31 7.01
N ARG A 48 -16.20 -2.78 6.86
CA ARG A 48 -16.70 -3.35 5.60
C ARG A 48 -16.56 -2.42 4.39
N ARG A 49 -16.70 -1.11 4.59
CA ARG A 49 -16.63 -0.08 3.53
C ARG A 49 -15.60 1.02 3.83
N HIS A 50 -14.72 0.81 4.80
CA HIS A 50 -13.79 1.84 5.26
C HIS A 50 -12.39 1.25 5.33
N ASP A 51 -11.51 1.78 4.50
CA ASP A 51 -10.08 1.54 4.56
C ASP A 51 -9.34 2.83 4.82
N THR A 52 -8.27 2.75 5.60
CA THR A 52 -7.30 3.83 5.75
C THR A 52 -6.10 3.51 4.85
N ILE A 53 -5.65 4.50 4.07
CA ILE A 53 -4.45 4.40 3.25
C ILE A 53 -3.44 5.42 3.79
N ASP A 54 -2.41 4.91 4.45
CA ASP A 54 -1.26 5.69 4.88
C ASP A 54 -0.33 5.84 3.66
N LEU A 55 -0.15 7.06 3.15
CA LEU A 55 0.70 7.37 2.01
C LEU A 55 1.95 8.11 2.48
N TYR A 56 3.11 7.53 2.21
CA TYR A 56 4.41 8.08 2.56
C TYR A 56 5.12 8.57 1.30
N ALA A 57 5.71 9.76 1.40
CA ALA A 57 6.59 10.29 0.37
C ALA A 57 7.76 9.33 0.10
N PRO A 58 8.29 9.30 -1.13
CA PRO A 58 9.47 8.53 -1.44
C PRO A 58 10.65 8.94 -0.56
N ALA A 59 11.57 7.99 -0.33
CA ALA A 59 12.77 8.24 0.46
C ALA A 59 13.56 9.44 -0.12
N GLY A 60 13.94 10.38 0.75
CA GLY A 60 14.67 11.59 0.37
C GLY A 60 13.80 12.83 0.13
N GLN A 61 12.47 12.72 0.16
CA GLN A 61 11.61 13.91 0.18
C GLN A 61 11.23 14.29 1.61
N VAL A 62 11.57 15.53 1.98
CA VAL A 62 11.23 16.14 3.26
C VAL A 62 9.94 16.95 3.10
N ARG A 63 9.06 16.90 4.11
CA ARG A 63 7.90 17.79 4.16
C ARG A 63 8.42 19.21 4.42
N TYR A 64 7.94 20.20 3.67
CA TYR A 64 8.26 21.60 3.94
C TYR A 64 7.96 21.94 5.42
N GLU A 65 8.92 22.56 6.10
CA GLU A 65 8.78 23.10 7.46
C GLU A 65 7.87 24.34 7.48
#